data_AF-A0A0J7L2W7-F1
#
_entry.id   AF-A0A0J7L2W7-F1
#
_cell.length_a   1.000
_cell.length_b   1.000
_cell.length_c   1.000
_cell.angle_alpha   90.00
_cell.angle_beta   90.00
_cell.angle_gamma   90.00
#
_symmetry.space_group_name_H-M   'P 1'
#
loop_
_entity.id
_entity.type
_entity.pdbx_description
1 polymer ?
#
loop_
_entity_poly.entity_id
_entity_poly.type
_entity_poly.pdbx_seq_one_letter_code
_entity_poly.pdbx_strand_id
1 'polypeptide(L)'
;MYEGDWLKDRRHGYGILSKISEDGNIRKVYAGDWAEGRRHGFGSNWYKNGSYYEGTFRKNKRDGYGRIWYKCGSGYYQGAWSNDRYHGEGIFVQENGNLYEGQFINGKKEGRGVFYHFDSHQVQKGRWENDVCVNSTIEDIDYHRQSSLYPTLLRIPRINNQAVPHL
;
A
#
# COMPACT_ATOMS: atom_id res chain seq x y z
N MET A 1 23.73 -7.56 7.74
CA MET A 1 24.02 -8.72 6.88
C MET A 1 23.37 -8.52 5.53
N TYR A 2 24.09 -8.75 4.44
CA TYR A 2 23.56 -8.67 3.08
C TYR A 2 23.85 -9.99 2.36
N GLU A 3 22.88 -10.45 1.60
CA GLU A 3 22.93 -11.66 0.78
C GLU A 3 22.36 -11.32 -0.59
N GLY A 4 23.16 -11.41 -1.65
CA GLY A 4 22.77 -11.00 -3.00
C GLY A 4 23.96 -10.68 -3.88
N ASP A 5 23.70 -10.11 -5.06
CA ASP A 5 24.74 -9.88 -6.06
C ASP A 5 25.62 -8.65 -5.72
N TRP A 6 26.85 -8.71 -6.22
CA TRP A 6 27.84 -7.65 -6.06
C TRP A 6 28.44 -7.28 -7.41
N LEU A 7 28.65 -5.99 -7.63
CA LEU A 7 29.37 -5.45 -8.78
C LEU A 7 30.27 -4.29 -8.32
N LYS A 8 31.58 -4.41 -8.57
CA LYS A 8 32.59 -3.41 -8.16
C LYS A 8 32.49 -3.04 -6.67
N ASP A 9 32.47 -4.06 -5.81
CA ASP A 9 32.35 -3.94 -4.34
C ASP A 9 31.11 -3.21 -3.84
N ARG A 10 30.07 -3.13 -4.68
CA ARG A 10 28.77 -2.53 -4.34
C ARG A 10 27.67 -3.54 -4.58
N ARG A 11 26.65 -3.51 -3.71
CA ARG A 11 25.41 -4.27 -3.90
C ARG A 11 24.82 -3.95 -5.28
N HIS A 12 24.52 -4.97 -6.05
CA HIS A 12 23.96 -4.87 -7.38
C HIS A 12 22.98 -6.04 -7.59
N GLY A 13 22.16 -6.01 -8.65
CA GLY A 13 21.25 -7.12 -8.94
C GLY A 13 20.24 -7.35 -7.82
N TYR A 14 19.83 -8.58 -7.60
CA TYR A 14 18.86 -8.87 -6.55
C TYR A 14 19.56 -9.14 -5.22
N GLY A 15 18.97 -8.70 -4.11
CA GLY A 15 19.51 -9.06 -2.80
C GLY A 15 18.65 -8.68 -1.61
N ILE A 16 18.96 -9.33 -0.50
CA ILE A 16 18.30 -9.24 0.79
C ILE A 16 19.23 -8.55 1.78
N LEU A 17 18.74 -7.47 2.38
CA LEU A 17 19.38 -6.79 3.50
C LEU A 17 18.65 -7.14 4.79
N SER A 18 19.39 -7.69 5.75
CA SER A 18 18.92 -8.01 7.10
C SER A 18 19.74 -7.24 8.15
N LYS A 19 19.08 -6.84 9.24
CA LYS A 19 19.72 -6.24 10.41
C LYS A 19 19.65 -7.22 11.58
N ILE A 20 20.74 -7.29 12.33
CA ILE A 20 20.83 -8.05 13.57
C ILE A 20 20.66 -7.05 14.71
N SER A 21 19.71 -7.31 15.59
CA SER A 21 19.47 -6.55 16.81
C SER A 21 20.48 -6.95 17.90
N GLU A 22 20.57 -6.16 18.98
CA GLU A 22 21.52 -6.42 20.09
C GLU A 22 21.27 -7.75 20.82
N ASP A 23 20.01 -8.20 20.83
CA ASP A 23 19.55 -9.49 21.36
C ASP A 23 19.83 -10.68 20.42
N GLY A 24 20.52 -10.46 19.30
CA GLY A 24 20.81 -11.46 18.28
C GLY A 24 19.65 -11.72 17.31
N ASN A 25 18.50 -11.06 17.48
CA ASN A 25 17.37 -11.26 16.57
C ASN A 25 17.66 -10.68 15.19
N ILE A 26 17.44 -11.48 14.15
CA ILE A 26 17.63 -11.07 12.76
C ILE A 26 16.28 -10.62 12.20
N ARG A 27 16.24 -9.41 11.64
CA ARG A 27 15.08 -8.90 10.90
C ARG A 27 15.45 -8.57 9.46
N LYS A 28 14.62 -9.02 8.53
CA LYS A 28 14.67 -8.58 7.14
C LYS A 28 14.34 -7.09 7.07
N VAL A 29 15.09 -6.32 6.29
CA VAL A 29 14.90 -4.86 6.11
C VAL A 29 14.49 -4.54 4.69
N TYR A 30 15.13 -5.20 3.71
CA TYR A 30 14.83 -4.99 2.30
C TYR A 30 15.09 -6.29 1.52
N ALA A 31 14.31 -6.51 0.48
CA ALA A 31 14.52 -7.55 -0.52
C ALA A 31 14.07 -6.98 -1.88
N GLY A 32 14.95 -7.01 -2.87
CA GLY A 32 14.66 -6.41 -4.17
C GLY A 32 15.92 -6.03 -4.92
N ASP A 33 15.75 -5.19 -5.93
CA ASP A 33 16.84 -4.81 -6.81
C ASP A 33 17.77 -3.76 -6.20
N TRP A 34 19.05 -3.88 -6.54
CA TRP A 34 20.13 -3.00 -6.13
C TRP A 34 20.87 -2.48 -7.36
N ALA A 35 21.21 -1.20 -7.34
CA ALA A 35 22.10 -0.59 -8.31
C ALA A 35 23.10 0.30 -7.57
N GLU A 36 24.39 0.02 -7.76
CA GLU A 36 25.50 0.78 -7.20
C GLU A 36 25.39 1.01 -5.67
N GLY A 37 24.98 -0.02 -4.94
CA GLY A 37 24.85 0.04 -3.48
C GLY A 37 23.57 0.72 -2.98
N ARG A 38 22.64 1.09 -3.87
CA ARG A 38 21.36 1.74 -3.55
C ARG A 38 20.19 0.83 -3.96
N ARG A 39 19.09 0.87 -3.20
CA ARG A 39 17.82 0.25 -3.59
C ARG A 39 17.37 0.85 -4.92
N HIS A 40 17.00 -0.02 -5.85
CA HIS A 40 16.57 0.31 -7.20
C HIS A 40 15.47 -0.67 -7.63
N GLY A 41 14.89 -0.49 -8.81
CA GLY A 41 13.94 -1.45 -9.38
C GLY A 41 12.78 -1.77 -8.45
N PHE A 42 12.28 -3.00 -8.47
CA PHE A 42 11.20 -3.42 -7.58
C PHE A 42 11.75 -3.97 -6.28
N GLY A 43 11.05 -3.74 -5.17
CA GLY A 43 11.44 -4.33 -3.91
C GLY A 43 10.42 -4.17 -2.79
N SER A 44 10.68 -4.92 -1.74
CA SER A 44 9.93 -4.96 -0.49
C SER A 44 10.79 -4.40 0.64
N ASN A 45 10.23 -3.55 1.49
CA ASN A 45 10.92 -2.90 2.59
C ASN A 45 10.13 -3.00 3.90
N TRP A 46 10.76 -3.53 4.94
CA TRP A 46 10.22 -3.67 6.29
C TRP A 46 10.80 -2.58 7.19
N TYR A 47 9.95 -1.67 7.64
CA TYR A 47 10.35 -0.55 8.49
C TYR A 47 10.34 -0.93 9.97
N LYS A 48 11.16 -0.24 10.78
CA LYS A 48 11.27 -0.51 12.24
C LYS A 48 9.95 -0.24 12.98
N ASN A 49 9.12 0.67 12.47
CA ASN A 49 7.82 1.02 13.04
C ASN A 49 6.71 0.00 12.73
N GLY A 50 7.03 -1.10 12.04
CA GLY A 50 6.07 -2.13 11.61
C GLY A 50 5.37 -1.83 10.29
N SER A 51 5.65 -0.69 9.64
CA SER A 51 5.17 -0.45 8.28
C SER A 51 5.89 -1.35 7.27
N TYR A 52 5.20 -1.66 6.18
CA TYR A 52 5.70 -2.48 5.09
C TYR A 52 5.43 -1.78 3.76
N TYR A 53 6.42 -1.71 2.89
CA TYR A 53 6.27 -1.16 1.54
C TYR A 53 6.67 -2.19 0.50
N GLU A 54 5.91 -2.22 -0.59
CA GLU A 54 6.22 -2.97 -1.80
C GLU A 54 6.03 -2.06 -3.00
N GLY A 55 7.03 -1.98 -3.87
CA GLY A 55 6.96 -1.15 -5.06
C GLY A 55 8.33 -0.75 -5.59
N THR A 56 8.34 0.25 -6.44
CA THR A 56 9.55 0.66 -7.16
C THR A 56 10.40 1.66 -6.37
N PHE A 57 11.72 1.47 -6.45
CA PHE A 57 12.73 2.32 -5.86
C PHE A 57 13.65 2.92 -6.93
N ARG A 58 14.09 4.15 -6.69
CA ARG A 58 15.14 4.81 -7.45
C ARG A 58 16.09 5.53 -6.52
N LYS A 59 17.37 5.15 -6.54
CA LYS A 59 18.44 5.76 -5.73
C LYS A 59 18.06 5.83 -4.25
N ASN A 60 17.64 4.70 -3.66
CA ASN A 60 17.15 4.55 -2.28
C ASN A 60 15.80 5.19 -1.93
N LYS A 61 15.12 5.89 -2.85
CA LYS A 61 13.82 6.50 -2.60
C LYS A 61 12.71 5.71 -3.29
N ARG A 62 11.50 5.69 -2.71
CA ARG A 62 10.29 5.20 -3.39
C ARG A 62 9.99 6.12 -4.56
N ASP A 63 9.82 5.53 -5.74
CA ASP A 63 9.71 6.27 -6.99
C ASP A 63 9.09 5.38 -8.06
N GLY A 64 7.96 5.79 -8.64
CA GLY A 64 7.10 4.95 -9.49
C GLY A 64 5.88 4.44 -8.71
N TYR A 65 5.40 3.23 -8.99
CA TYR A 65 4.19 2.70 -8.35
C TYR A 65 4.52 1.83 -7.13
N GLY A 66 3.71 1.93 -6.08
CA GLY A 66 3.87 1.05 -4.92
C GLY A 66 2.77 1.20 -3.89
N ARG A 67 2.76 0.26 -2.95
CA ARG A 67 1.83 0.21 -1.82
C ARG A 67 2.61 0.22 -0.51
N ILE A 68 2.21 1.08 0.41
CA ILE A 68 2.65 1.05 1.80
C ILE A 68 1.49 0.66 2.69
N TRP A 69 1.68 -0.37 3.51
CA TRP A 69 0.86 -0.63 4.67
C TRP A 69 1.53 0.03 5.85
N TYR A 70 0.78 0.89 6.53
CA TYR A 70 1.28 1.50 7.76
C TYR A 70 1.34 0.47 8.89
N LYS A 71 1.80 0.90 10.07
CA LYS A 71 1.73 0.05 11.26
C LYS A 71 0.32 -0.57 11.34
N CYS A 72 0.22 -1.85 11.73
CA CYS A 72 -1.05 -2.56 11.81
C CYS A 72 -2.15 -1.69 12.42
N GLY A 73 -3.28 -1.56 11.70
CA GLY A 73 -4.41 -0.69 12.06
C GLY A 73 -4.37 0.72 11.45
N SER A 74 -3.20 1.30 11.16
CA SER A 74 -3.05 2.71 10.75
C SER A 74 -3.39 3.01 9.27
N GLY A 75 -4.02 2.08 8.56
CA GLY A 75 -4.38 2.24 7.15
C GLY A 75 -3.25 1.93 6.15
N TYR A 76 -3.43 2.36 4.90
CA TYR A 76 -2.49 2.11 3.81
C TYR A 76 -2.58 3.16 2.70
N TYR A 77 -1.55 3.23 1.86
CA TYR A 77 -1.59 3.96 0.60
C TYR A 77 -1.16 3.07 -0.55
N GLN A 78 -1.81 3.22 -1.69
CA GLN A 78 -1.44 2.59 -2.95
C GLN A 78 -1.53 3.63 -4.05
N GLY A 79 -0.46 3.81 -4.81
CA GLY A 79 -0.46 4.78 -5.90
C GLY A 79 0.93 5.08 -6.41
N ALA A 80 1.03 6.18 -7.13
CA ALA A 80 2.32 6.67 -7.60
C ALA A 80 3.10 7.40 -6.49
N TRP A 81 4.42 7.37 -6.64
CA TRP A 81 5.42 7.88 -5.73
C TRP A 81 6.45 8.68 -6.51
N SER A 82 6.92 9.77 -5.93
CA SER A 82 8.07 10.52 -6.43
C SER A 82 8.92 10.97 -5.25
N ASN A 83 10.19 10.55 -5.23
CA ASN A 83 11.14 10.92 -4.18
C ASN A 83 10.59 10.74 -2.75
N ASP A 84 10.08 9.54 -2.44
CA ASP A 84 9.47 9.18 -1.14
C ASP A 84 8.16 9.89 -0.76
N ARG A 85 7.57 10.68 -1.66
CA ARG A 85 6.28 11.35 -1.46
C ARG A 85 5.21 10.73 -2.35
N TYR A 86 3.97 10.71 -1.88
CA TYR A 86 2.81 10.42 -2.73
C TYR A 86 2.75 11.41 -3.89
N HIS A 87 2.48 10.91 -5.08
CA HIS A 87 2.45 11.72 -6.29
C HIS A 87 1.55 11.07 -7.34
N GLY A 88 0.92 11.86 -8.20
CA GLY A 88 0.02 11.33 -9.22
C GLY A 88 -1.24 10.71 -8.61
N GLU A 89 -1.85 9.75 -9.30
CA GLU A 89 -3.06 9.08 -8.83
C GLU A 89 -2.75 8.07 -7.70
N GLY A 90 -3.62 8.03 -6.69
CA GLY A 90 -3.50 7.09 -5.59
C GLY A 90 -4.75 6.96 -4.74
N ILE A 91 -4.74 5.92 -3.90
CA ILE A 91 -5.76 5.60 -2.91
C ILE A 91 -5.08 5.65 -1.54
N PHE A 92 -5.64 6.44 -0.63
CA PHE A 92 -5.21 6.54 0.75
C PHE A 92 -6.36 6.14 1.68
N VAL A 93 -6.15 5.08 2.45
CA VAL A 93 -7.08 4.61 3.47
C VAL A 93 -6.53 4.96 4.84
N GLN A 94 -7.35 5.63 5.63
CA GLN A 94 -7.06 6.07 6.99
C GLN A 94 -7.36 4.96 8.01
N GLU A 95 -6.90 5.14 9.24
CA GLU A 95 -7.14 4.21 10.36
C GLU A 95 -8.63 4.00 10.66
N ASN A 96 -9.45 5.04 10.53
CA ASN A 96 -10.90 4.94 10.70
C ASN A 96 -11.64 4.38 9.47
N GLY A 97 -10.90 3.91 8.46
CA GLY A 97 -11.47 3.36 7.23
C GLY A 97 -11.83 4.40 6.17
N ASN A 98 -11.86 5.70 6.49
CA ASN A 98 -12.05 6.76 5.50
C ASN A 98 -11.06 6.62 4.34
N LEU A 99 -11.55 6.85 3.13
CA LEU A 99 -10.79 6.61 1.91
C LEU A 99 -10.75 7.87 1.07
N TYR A 100 -9.57 8.26 0.61
CA TYR A 100 -9.41 9.23 -0.46
C TYR A 100 -8.86 8.54 -1.71
N GLU A 101 -9.51 8.77 -2.84
CA GLU A 101 -9.05 8.37 -4.17
C GLU A 101 -8.88 9.62 -5.02
N GLY A 102 -7.71 9.81 -5.61
CA GLY A 102 -7.46 10.92 -6.52
C GLY A 102 -6.00 11.31 -6.59
N GLN A 103 -5.78 12.58 -6.95
CA GLN A 103 -4.47 13.10 -7.26
C GLN A 103 -3.70 13.55 -6.00
N PHE A 104 -2.39 13.33 -6.04
CA PHE A 104 -1.44 13.74 -5.03
C PHE A 104 -0.30 14.55 -5.64
N ILE A 105 0.12 15.63 -4.98
CA ILE A 105 1.36 16.34 -5.27
C ILE A 105 2.15 16.54 -3.98
N ASN A 106 3.41 16.09 -3.98
CA ASN A 106 4.32 16.20 -2.83
C ASN A 106 3.73 15.69 -1.50
N GLY A 107 2.97 14.60 -1.55
CA GLY A 107 2.37 13.99 -0.36
C GLY A 107 1.00 14.54 0.02
N LYS A 108 0.50 15.58 -0.66
CA LYS A 108 -0.79 16.20 -0.37
C LYS A 108 -1.83 15.86 -1.41
N LYS A 109 -3.10 15.76 -1.00
CA LYS A 109 -4.24 15.66 -1.91
C LYS A 109 -4.34 16.95 -2.72
N GLU A 110 -4.46 16.83 -4.03
CA GLU A 110 -4.40 17.92 -4.99
C GLU A 110 -5.27 17.57 -6.19
N GLY A 111 -5.81 18.54 -6.94
CA GLY A 111 -6.59 18.25 -8.15
C GLY A 111 -7.92 17.56 -7.87
N ARG A 112 -8.39 16.71 -8.79
CA ARG A 112 -9.70 16.01 -8.64
C ARG A 112 -9.56 14.78 -7.75
N GLY A 113 -10.63 14.47 -7.02
CA GLY A 113 -10.68 13.28 -6.16
C GLY A 113 -12.07 12.96 -5.62
N VAL A 114 -12.13 11.90 -4.82
CA VAL A 114 -13.30 11.42 -4.12
C VAL A 114 -12.88 11.03 -2.72
N PHE A 115 -13.58 11.56 -1.72
CA PHE A 115 -13.39 11.20 -0.32
C PHE A 115 -14.62 10.47 0.20
N TYR A 116 -14.44 9.26 0.70
CA TYR A 116 -15.47 8.43 1.31
C TYR A 116 -15.38 8.58 2.82
N HIS A 117 -16.39 9.24 3.38
CA HIS A 117 -16.62 9.38 4.82
C HIS A 117 -17.44 8.16 5.28
N PHE A 118 -16.77 7.09 5.69
CA PHE A 118 -17.48 5.87 6.08
C PHE A 118 -18.23 6.02 7.40
N ASP A 119 -17.74 6.89 8.30
CA ASP A 119 -18.39 7.19 9.58
C ASP A 119 -19.77 7.86 9.39
N SER A 120 -19.89 8.77 8.41
CA SER A 120 -21.14 9.48 8.11
C SER A 120 -21.90 8.92 6.92
N HIS A 121 -21.39 7.84 6.31
CA HIS A 121 -21.97 7.25 5.11
C HIS A 121 -22.10 8.25 3.95
N GLN A 122 -21.08 9.07 3.71
CA GLN A 122 -21.10 10.13 2.71
C GLN A 122 -19.93 10.02 1.74
N VAL A 123 -20.17 10.44 0.50
CA VAL A 123 -19.15 10.58 -0.54
C VAL A 123 -19.03 12.04 -0.94
N GLN A 124 -17.81 12.57 -0.86
CA GLN A 124 -17.47 13.94 -1.25
C GLN A 124 -16.63 13.92 -2.52
N LYS A 125 -17.17 14.44 -3.63
CA LYS A 125 -16.50 14.50 -4.94
C LYS A 125 -16.16 15.94 -5.26
N GLY A 126 -14.93 16.24 -5.66
CA GLY A 126 -14.55 17.65 -5.80
C GLY A 126 -13.15 17.95 -6.33
N ARG A 127 -12.62 19.10 -5.90
CA ARG A 127 -11.24 19.53 -6.12
C ARG A 127 -10.56 19.79 -4.78
N TRP A 128 -9.32 19.32 -4.66
CA TRP A 128 -8.44 19.49 -3.50
C TRP A 128 -7.26 20.38 -3.87
N GLU A 129 -6.85 21.22 -2.93
CA GLU A 129 -5.64 22.04 -3.00
C GLU A 129 -4.95 21.97 -1.64
N ASN A 130 -3.71 21.48 -1.59
CA ASN A 130 -2.96 21.34 -0.34
C ASN A 130 -3.73 20.64 0.80
N ASP A 131 -4.34 19.49 0.50
CA ASP A 131 -5.18 18.69 1.42
C ASP A 131 -6.57 19.26 1.75
N VAL A 132 -6.88 20.49 1.32
CA VAL A 132 -8.17 21.16 1.55
C VAL A 132 -9.09 20.96 0.36
N CYS A 133 -10.34 20.54 0.60
CA CYS A 133 -11.34 20.49 -0.46
C CYS A 133 -11.90 21.89 -0.71
N VAL A 134 -11.70 22.42 -1.92
CA VAL A 134 -12.07 23.82 -2.28
C VAL A 134 -13.42 23.93 -2.99
N ASN A 135 -13.85 22.87 -3.68
CA ASN A 135 -15.14 22.81 -4.35
C ASN A 135 -15.58 21.34 -4.45
N SER A 136 -16.74 20.99 -3.90
CA SER A 136 -17.23 19.61 -3.90
C SER A 136 -18.74 19.50 -3.85
N THR A 137 -19.26 18.38 -4.34
CA THR A 137 -20.57 17.85 -3.96
C THR A 137 -20.41 16.81 -2.86
N ILE A 138 -21.39 16.73 -1.96
CA ILE A 138 -21.51 15.67 -0.96
C ILE A 138 -22.83 14.96 -1.21
N GLU A 139 -22.78 13.64 -1.29
CA GLU A 139 -23.93 12.75 -1.48
C GLU A 139 -23.88 11.67 -0.40
N ASP A 140 -25.02 11.19 0.07
CA ASP A 140 -25.05 10.02 0.93
C ASP A 140 -24.70 8.77 0.11
N ILE A 141 -23.93 7.87 0.70
CA ILE A 141 -23.66 6.54 0.17
C ILE A 141 -24.92 5.73 0.42
N ASP A 142 -25.75 5.61 -0.62
CA ASP A 142 -26.92 4.74 -0.54
C ASP A 142 -26.44 3.29 -0.37
N TYR A 143 -26.63 2.73 0.83
CA TYR A 143 -26.44 1.31 1.11
C TYR A 143 -27.55 0.49 0.47
N HIS A 144 -27.74 0.61 -0.84
CA HIS A 144 -28.04 -0.56 -1.63
C HIS A 144 -26.75 -1.39 -1.69
N ARG A 145 -26.46 -2.10 -0.58
CA ARG A 145 -25.52 -3.22 -0.53
C ARG A 145 -25.59 -3.89 -1.88
N GLN A 146 -24.45 -4.04 -2.56
CA GLN A 146 -24.28 -4.80 -3.80
C GLN A 146 -25.39 -5.84 -3.96
N SER A 147 -26.49 -5.38 -4.55
CA SER A 147 -27.54 -6.27 -4.99
C SER A 147 -26.99 -6.61 -6.33
N SER A 148 -26.16 -7.66 -6.36
CA SER A 148 -25.89 -8.29 -7.63
C SER A 148 -27.27 -8.63 -8.17
N LEU A 149 -27.70 -7.98 -9.26
CA LEU A 149 -29.01 -8.25 -9.88
C LEU A 149 -29.16 -9.75 -10.18
N TYR A 150 -28.02 -10.47 -10.25
CA TYR A 150 -27.92 -11.90 -10.40
C TYR A 150 -26.91 -12.46 -9.41
N PRO A 151 -27.20 -13.59 -8.75
CA PRO A 151 -26.21 -14.29 -7.93
C PRO A 151 -24.97 -14.65 -8.77
N THR A 152 -23.81 -14.70 -8.13
CA THR A 152 -22.58 -15.21 -8.76
C THR A 152 -22.84 -16.62 -9.34
N LEU A 153 -22.44 -16.84 -10.60
CA LEU A 153 -22.58 -18.15 -11.28
C LEU A 153 -21.76 -19.28 -10.60
N LEU A 154 -20.90 -18.93 -9.65
CA LEU A 154 -20.12 -19.86 -8.86
C LEU A 154 -20.99 -20.43 -7.74
N ARG A 155 -21.38 -21.68 -7.91
CA ARG A 155 -22.06 -22.45 -6.86
C ARG A 155 -21.12 -22.61 -5.67
N ILE A 156 -21.57 -22.21 -4.48
CA ILE A 156 -20.83 -22.47 -3.24
C ILE A 156 -20.62 -24.00 -3.12
N PRO A 157 -19.38 -24.49 -3.01
CA PRO A 157 -19.13 -25.92 -2.90
C PRO A 157 -19.78 -26.47 -1.63
N ARG A 158 -20.47 -27.62 -1.75
CA ARG A 158 -21.02 -28.31 -0.58
C ARG A 158 -19.86 -28.85 0.25
N ILE A 159 -19.82 -28.45 1.51
CA ILE A 159 -18.93 -29.06 2.50
C ILE A 159 -19.48 -30.46 2.77
N ASN A 160 -18.80 -31.49 2.27
CA ASN A 160 -19.10 -32.86 2.66
C ASN A 160 -18.55 -33.07 4.07
N ASN A 161 -19.42 -33.05 5.08
CA ASN A 161 -19.09 -33.57 6.41
C ASN A 161 -19.01 -35.10 6.31
N GLN A 162 -17.93 -35.62 5.72
CA GLN A 162 -17.53 -36.98 5.98
C GLN A 162 -16.82 -37.00 7.33
N ALA A 163 -17.53 -37.49 8.35
CA ALA A 163 -16.93 -37.91 9.60
C ALA A 163 -15.78 -38.86 9.30
N VAL A 164 -14.59 -38.52 9.76
CA VAL A 164 -13.44 -39.42 9.75
C VAL A 164 -13.76 -40.53 10.77
N PRO A 165 -13.81 -41.82 10.39
CA PRO A 165 -13.88 -42.87 11.38
C PRO A 165 -12.52 -42.95 12.08
N HIS A 166 -12.52 -42.79 13.39
CA HIS A 166 -11.37 -43.06 14.23
C HIS A 166 -10.99 -44.55 14.12
N LEU A 167 -9.74 -44.81 13.76
CA LEU A 167 -8.97 -45.99 14.14
C LEU A 167 -7.63 -45.52 14.68
#